data_AF-A0A397FB13-F1
#
_entry.id   AF-A0A397FB13-F1
#
_cell.length_a   1.000
_cell.length_b   1.000
_cell.length_c   1.000
_cell.angle_alpha   90.00
_cell.angle_beta   90.00
_cell.angle_gamma   90.00
#
_symmetry.space_group_name_H-M   'P 1'
#
loop_
_entity.id
_entity.type
_entity.pdbx_description
1 polymer ?
#
loop_
_entity_poly.entity_id
_entity_poly.type
_entity_poly.pdbx_seq_one_letter_code
_entity_poly.pdbx_strand_id
1 'polypeptide(L)'
;SEPEGDADVNATAKVYRGDEDIDANRACQEQNTNYIPSLKAGQYSTSAFHNCFRTIQQIDEFTDALAAQNPTLLTRFAISKTNWNNTIYGFKLSKDKGHSQSLYFQSQQHAREWAAVSSVVFSLASILDDIANKKPTAADEYDLYFVPIVNVDGYIQSWKSGYRFLRRNANGVDLNRNWPTPIENPEILTKINETYPGPNAFSEPETAGINDWLKTKRDEIQGFLDIHSHGGLILYPYGDNNQTIGGGLDEKFQVLGRGLRSAMGEYKPGPLYKLYFTYGTFADYAFREFKKPSLTIEIFGSTFNRHGLPSIFPIHLCLSWEKHALDFGFKAPTFQKLILRVVEVVMPVFYAEFVKMPNMSELRAQGIVQRTPEKSDPPKMSPV
;
A
#
# COMPACT_ATOMS: atom_id res chain seq x y z
N SER A 1 17.41 -26.80 60.00
CA SER A 1 17.43 -27.85 58.97
C SER A 1 16.88 -27.26 57.70
N GLU A 2 17.78 -26.91 56.79
CA GLU A 2 17.43 -26.69 55.38
C GLU A 2 16.85 -27.98 54.79
N PRO A 3 16.11 -27.86 53.68
CA PRO A 3 16.28 -28.73 52.56
C PRO A 3 17.00 -27.98 51.43
N GLU A 4 18.21 -28.44 51.11
CA GLU A 4 18.89 -28.21 49.84
C GLU A 4 18.22 -29.00 48.70
N GLY A 5 18.32 -28.46 47.48
CA GLY A 5 18.24 -29.19 46.21
C GLY A 5 16.89 -29.15 45.49
N ASP A 6 16.72 -28.34 44.44
CA ASP A 6 17.27 -28.67 43.11
C ASP A 6 16.93 -27.60 42.06
N ALA A 7 17.97 -27.29 41.28
CA ALA A 7 18.03 -26.97 39.84
C ALA A 7 16.96 -26.10 39.14
N ASP A 8 17.48 -25.04 38.50
CA ASP A 8 17.07 -24.52 37.19
C ASP A 8 15.59 -24.16 36.99
N VAL A 9 15.19 -22.99 37.50
CA VAL A 9 14.13 -22.23 36.82
C VAL A 9 14.77 -21.53 35.63
N ASN A 10 14.95 -22.31 34.56
CA ASN A 10 15.29 -21.79 33.25
C ASN A 10 14.15 -20.85 32.84
N ALA A 11 14.37 -19.53 33.01
CA ALA A 11 13.42 -18.49 32.64
C ALA A 11 13.30 -18.48 31.11
N THR A 12 12.48 -19.40 30.58
CA THR A 12 12.09 -19.39 29.18
C THR A 12 11.36 -18.09 28.94
N ALA A 13 12.02 -17.17 28.23
CA ALA A 13 11.41 -15.93 27.77
C ALA A 13 10.08 -16.28 27.08
N LYS A 14 8.97 -15.71 27.54
CA LYS A 14 7.67 -15.89 26.90
C LYS A 14 7.79 -15.36 25.46
N VAL A 15 7.81 -16.26 24.48
CA VAL A 15 7.78 -15.90 23.06
C VAL A 15 6.32 -15.66 22.68
N TYR A 16 5.97 -14.43 22.31
CA TYR A 16 4.62 -14.12 21.87
C TYR A 16 4.47 -14.25 20.35
N ARG A 17 3.25 -14.50 19.89
CA ARG A 17 2.94 -14.65 18.47
C ARG A 17 3.33 -13.38 17.70
N GLY A 18 4.21 -13.54 16.71
CA GLY A 18 4.68 -12.45 15.85
C GLY A 18 5.97 -11.78 16.32
N ASP A 19 6.51 -12.16 17.48
CA ASP A 19 7.80 -11.67 17.96
C ASP A 19 8.94 -12.06 17.00
N GLU A 20 8.87 -13.26 16.41
CA GLU A 20 9.81 -13.70 15.36
C GLU A 20 9.86 -12.75 14.15
N ASP A 21 8.72 -12.16 13.75
CA ASP A 21 8.66 -11.22 12.62
C ASP A 21 9.19 -9.84 13.02
N ILE A 22 8.97 -9.43 14.28
CA ILE A 22 9.57 -8.22 14.85
C ILE A 22 11.09 -8.38 14.86
N ASP A 23 11.60 -9.47 15.43
CA ASP A 23 13.02 -9.74 15.61
C ASP A 23 13.72 -9.91 14.26
N ALA A 24 13.10 -10.61 13.29
CA ALA A 24 13.64 -10.73 11.93
C ALA A 24 13.77 -9.36 11.24
N ASN A 25 12.83 -8.44 11.47
CA ASN A 25 12.92 -7.09 10.92
C ASN A 25 13.97 -6.23 11.65
N ARG A 26 14.12 -6.37 12.98
CA ARG A 26 15.19 -5.71 13.75
C ARG A 26 16.57 -6.17 13.29
N ALA A 27 16.78 -7.47 13.13
CA ALA A 27 18.02 -8.02 12.58
C ALA A 27 18.29 -7.53 11.15
N CYS A 28 17.25 -7.41 10.32
CA CYS A 28 17.39 -6.82 8.99
C CYS A 28 17.76 -5.32 9.05
N GLN A 29 17.18 -4.56 9.99
CA GLN A 29 17.52 -3.15 10.19
C GLN A 29 18.99 -2.95 10.60
N GLU A 30 19.54 -3.82 11.46
CA GLU A 30 20.96 -3.81 11.86
C GLU A 30 21.92 -4.03 10.68
N GLN A 31 21.51 -4.85 9.71
CA GLN A 31 22.28 -5.06 8.47
C GLN A 31 22.11 -3.93 7.44
N ASN A 32 21.10 -3.09 7.60
CA ASN A 32 20.72 -2.05 6.66
C ASN A 32 20.67 -0.67 7.36
N THR A 33 21.73 -0.31 8.08
CA THR A 33 21.88 0.96 8.84
C THR A 33 22.37 2.13 7.99
N ASN A 34 23.04 1.86 6.87
CA ASN A 34 23.59 2.89 5.97
C ASN A 34 22.53 3.56 5.06
N TYR A 35 21.24 3.41 5.36
CA TYR A 35 20.16 3.83 4.47
C TYR A 35 20.02 5.35 4.35
N ILE A 36 20.42 6.13 5.36
CA ILE A 36 20.46 7.61 5.29
C ILE A 36 21.73 8.11 4.57
N PRO A 37 22.96 7.70 4.96
CA PRO A 37 24.17 8.16 4.28
C PRO A 37 24.24 7.76 2.79
N SER A 38 23.53 6.70 2.39
CA SER A 38 23.45 6.26 0.99
C SER A 38 22.37 6.96 0.16
N LEU A 39 21.53 7.82 0.76
CA LEU A 39 20.45 8.51 0.02
C LEU A 39 21.01 9.44 -1.04
N LYS A 40 20.56 9.22 -2.27
CA LYS A 40 20.92 10.01 -3.43
C LYS A 40 19.71 10.17 -4.35
N ALA A 41 19.50 11.40 -4.82
CA ALA A 41 18.47 11.70 -5.80
C ALA A 41 18.58 10.80 -7.04
N GLY A 42 17.46 10.20 -7.45
CA GLY A 42 17.38 9.26 -8.57
C GLY A 42 17.62 7.80 -8.18
N GLN A 43 17.88 7.51 -6.90
CA GLN A 43 18.16 6.18 -6.35
C GLN A 43 17.57 5.95 -4.93
N TYR A 44 16.62 6.78 -4.48
CA TYR A 44 15.95 6.65 -3.19
C TYR A 44 15.26 5.30 -3.01
N SER A 45 14.57 4.79 -4.03
CA SER A 45 13.83 3.52 -3.98
C SER A 45 14.75 2.29 -3.85
N THR A 46 16.01 2.42 -4.26
CA THR A 46 17.05 1.38 -4.11
C THR A 46 17.79 1.47 -2.77
N SER A 47 17.40 2.40 -1.90
CA SER A 47 17.99 2.53 -0.56
C SER A 47 17.76 1.25 0.25
N ALA A 48 18.78 0.88 1.03
CA ALA A 48 18.70 -0.20 2.01
C ALA A 48 17.54 0.00 3.02
N PHE A 49 16.96 1.20 3.10
CA PHE A 49 15.71 1.47 3.82
C PHE A 49 14.61 0.47 3.47
N HIS A 50 14.44 0.15 2.18
CA HIS A 50 13.33 -0.65 1.67
C HIS A 50 13.49 -2.17 1.84
N ASN A 51 14.64 -2.64 2.35
CA ASN A 51 14.93 -4.07 2.54
C ASN A 51 14.19 -4.71 3.74
N CYS A 52 13.58 -3.90 4.59
CA CYS A 52 12.85 -4.35 5.77
C CYS A 52 11.66 -3.44 6.10
N PHE A 53 10.76 -3.94 6.94
CA PHE A 53 9.84 -3.07 7.65
C PHE A 53 10.62 -2.22 8.66
N ARG A 54 10.17 -0.97 8.85
CA ARG A 54 10.91 0.07 9.54
C ARG A 54 10.10 0.61 10.71
N THR A 55 10.75 0.95 11.83
CA THR A 55 10.04 1.59 12.93
C THR A 55 9.58 3.00 12.54
N ILE A 56 8.65 3.59 13.30
CA ILE A 56 8.19 4.97 13.04
C ILE A 56 9.37 5.96 12.99
N GLN A 57 10.36 5.81 13.87
CA GLN A 57 11.52 6.69 13.95
C GLN A 57 12.35 6.63 12.65
N GLN A 58 12.53 5.43 12.10
CA GLN A 58 13.27 5.24 10.86
C GLN A 58 12.48 5.77 9.65
N ILE A 59 11.16 5.62 9.66
CA ILE A 59 10.27 6.16 8.61
C ILE A 59 10.30 7.69 8.63
N ASP A 60 10.17 8.31 9.81
CA ASP A 60 10.29 9.76 9.97
C ASP A 60 11.66 10.24 9.52
N GLU A 61 12.75 9.61 9.97
CA GLU A 61 14.11 9.97 9.57
C GLU A 61 14.32 9.90 8.05
N PHE A 62 13.86 8.82 7.42
CA PHE A 62 13.98 8.64 5.97
C PHE A 62 13.16 9.67 5.20
N THR A 63 11.91 9.90 5.59
CA THR A 63 11.02 10.84 4.89
C THR A 63 11.41 12.31 5.13
N ASP A 64 11.92 12.66 6.32
CA ASP A 64 12.53 13.96 6.60
C ASP A 64 13.80 14.16 5.77
N ALA A 65 14.63 13.13 5.61
CA ALA A 65 15.80 13.20 4.72
C ALA A 65 15.41 13.37 3.25
N LEU A 66 14.37 12.70 2.76
CA LEU A 66 13.83 12.93 1.42
C LEU A 66 13.35 14.37 1.24
N ALA A 67 12.63 14.93 2.22
CA ALA A 67 12.15 16.31 2.17
C ALA A 67 13.32 17.31 2.19
N ALA A 68 14.33 17.06 3.03
CA ALA A 68 15.53 17.89 3.10
C ALA A 68 16.35 17.89 1.80
N GLN A 69 16.42 16.76 1.10
CA GLN A 69 17.10 16.67 -0.20
C GLN A 69 16.26 17.22 -1.37
N ASN A 70 14.94 17.35 -1.19
CA ASN A 70 14.01 17.80 -2.24
C ASN A 70 13.13 18.97 -1.76
N PRO A 71 13.69 20.07 -1.23
CA PRO A 71 12.93 21.10 -0.51
C PRO A 71 11.96 21.90 -1.40
N THR A 72 12.17 21.89 -2.73
CA THR A 72 11.26 22.52 -3.69
C THR A 72 10.14 21.61 -4.18
N LEU A 73 10.27 20.29 -3.95
CA LEU A 73 9.31 19.29 -4.43
C LEU A 73 8.48 18.70 -3.30
N LEU A 74 9.09 18.44 -2.14
CA LEU A 74 8.48 17.69 -1.05
C LEU A 74 8.37 18.52 0.22
N THR A 75 7.15 18.73 0.70
CA THR A 75 6.86 19.47 1.93
C THR A 75 6.17 18.56 2.94
N ARG A 76 6.72 18.47 4.15
CA ARG A 76 6.08 17.79 5.29
C ARG A 76 5.07 18.74 5.96
N PHE A 77 3.92 18.20 6.38
CA PHE A 77 2.91 18.93 7.12
C PHE A 77 2.22 18.03 8.16
N ALA A 78 1.68 18.63 9.21
CA ALA A 78 0.85 17.91 10.18
C ALA A 78 -0.59 17.82 9.64
N ILE A 79 -1.16 16.61 9.65
CA ILE A 79 -2.55 16.38 9.22
C ILE A 79 -3.50 16.23 10.41
N SER A 80 -3.08 15.53 11.46
CA SER A 80 -3.91 15.21 12.62
C SER A 80 -3.05 14.82 13.83
N LYS A 81 -3.70 14.47 14.94
CA LYS A 81 -3.12 13.96 16.18
C LYS A 81 -3.72 12.60 16.55
N THR A 82 -2.96 11.80 17.29
CA THR A 82 -3.43 10.52 17.82
C THR A 82 -3.91 10.63 19.27
N ASN A 83 -4.44 9.53 19.81
CA ASN A 83 -4.83 9.42 21.22
C ASN A 83 -3.66 9.67 22.19
N TRP A 84 -2.44 9.29 21.82
CA TRP A 84 -1.22 9.58 22.58
C TRP A 84 -0.58 10.91 22.23
N ASN A 85 -1.30 11.79 21.51
CA ASN A 85 -0.87 13.11 21.06
C ASN A 85 0.33 13.10 20.09
N ASN A 86 0.61 11.95 19.46
CA ASN A 86 1.57 11.88 18.37
C ASN A 86 1.02 12.61 17.15
N THR A 87 1.88 13.31 16.42
CA THR A 87 1.49 13.96 15.17
C THR A 87 1.40 12.92 14.05
N ILE A 88 0.30 12.94 13.33
CA ILE A 88 0.19 12.28 12.03
C ILE A 88 0.75 13.26 11.00
N TYR A 89 1.76 12.83 10.26
CA TYR A 89 2.41 13.64 9.22
C TYR A 89 1.99 13.20 7.83
N GLY A 90 1.78 14.19 6.98
CA GLY A 90 1.63 14.02 5.53
C GLY A 90 2.78 14.70 4.79
N PHE A 91 2.98 14.29 3.54
CA PHE A 91 3.99 14.79 2.64
C PHE A 91 3.33 15.20 1.34
N LYS A 92 3.43 16.49 1.00
CA LYS A 92 2.95 17.04 -0.26
C LYS A 92 4.11 17.04 -1.26
N LEU A 93 3.97 16.25 -2.32
CA LEU A 93 4.85 16.30 -3.48
C LEU A 93 4.20 17.19 -4.54
N SER A 94 4.83 18.32 -4.86
CA SER A 94 4.39 19.26 -5.89
C SER A 94 5.53 19.49 -6.86
N LYS A 95 5.30 19.24 -8.15
CA LYS A 95 6.29 19.53 -9.19
C LYS A 95 6.06 20.93 -9.76
N ASP A 96 7.13 21.59 -10.18
CA ASP A 96 7.10 22.94 -10.74
C ASP A 96 6.48 23.96 -9.77
N LYS A 97 5.41 24.67 -10.16
CA LYS A 97 4.69 25.62 -9.29
C LYS A 97 3.52 24.98 -8.53
N GLY A 98 3.42 23.65 -8.58
CA GLY A 98 2.28 22.89 -8.09
C GLY A 98 1.07 22.95 -9.03
N HIS A 99 0.13 22.05 -8.79
CA HIS A 99 -1.10 21.91 -9.56
C HIS A 99 -2.32 22.37 -8.76
N SER A 100 -3.41 22.69 -9.46
CA SER A 100 -4.69 23.00 -8.81
C SER A 100 -5.44 21.76 -8.33
N GLN A 101 -5.02 20.58 -8.78
CA GLN A 101 -5.65 19.31 -8.47
C GLN A 101 -4.65 18.38 -7.78
N SER A 102 -5.14 17.63 -6.81
CA SER A 102 -4.32 16.73 -6.00
C SER A 102 -4.91 15.32 -5.90
N LEU A 103 -4.04 14.33 -5.67
CA LEU A 103 -4.43 12.97 -5.30
C LEU A 103 -3.98 12.69 -3.86
N TYR A 104 -4.83 11.99 -3.10
CA TYR A 104 -4.56 11.66 -1.70
C TYR A 104 -4.32 10.16 -1.53
N PHE A 105 -3.22 9.82 -0.88
CA PHE A 105 -2.79 8.46 -0.59
C PHE A 105 -2.58 8.32 0.91
N GLN A 106 -3.27 7.38 1.55
CA GLN A 106 -3.03 7.04 2.94
C GLN A 106 -2.81 5.54 3.11
N SER A 107 -2.16 5.16 4.20
CA SER A 107 -2.03 3.76 4.61
C SER A 107 -2.04 3.60 6.12
N GLN A 108 -2.04 2.34 6.55
CA GLN A 108 -1.85 1.96 7.96
C GLN A 108 -3.01 2.43 8.85
N GLN A 109 -4.27 2.30 8.38
CA GLN A 109 -5.41 2.37 9.29
C GLN A 109 -5.38 1.19 10.28
N HIS A 110 -4.98 0.00 9.82
CA HIS A 110 -4.77 -1.16 10.67
C HIS A 110 -3.29 -1.38 10.98
N ALA A 111 -2.88 -1.31 12.26
CA ALA A 111 -1.47 -1.24 12.65
C ALA A 111 -0.57 -2.44 12.25
N ARG A 112 -1.16 -3.61 11.99
CA ARG A 112 -0.45 -4.85 11.59
C ARG A 112 -0.02 -4.87 10.13
N GLU A 113 -0.50 -3.95 9.31
CA GLU A 113 -0.34 -3.95 7.86
C GLU A 113 0.94 -3.23 7.45
N TRP A 114 2.09 -3.73 7.93
CA TRP A 114 3.40 -3.09 7.71
C TRP A 114 3.77 -2.96 6.23
N ALA A 115 3.27 -3.85 5.36
CA ALA A 115 3.43 -3.73 3.91
C ALA A 115 2.80 -2.44 3.37
N ALA A 116 1.66 -1.99 3.90
CA ALA A 116 0.95 -0.82 3.40
C ALA A 116 1.78 0.46 3.54
N VAL A 117 2.37 0.70 4.72
CA VAL A 117 3.25 1.87 4.92
C VAL A 117 4.50 1.79 4.06
N SER A 118 5.13 0.62 3.96
CA SER A 118 6.31 0.44 3.11
C SER A 118 6.01 0.74 1.65
N SER A 119 4.85 0.32 1.13
CA SER A 119 4.42 0.62 -0.24
C SER A 119 4.20 2.11 -0.47
N VAL A 120 3.59 2.83 0.49
CA VAL A 120 3.39 4.28 0.38
C VAL A 120 4.73 5.04 0.39
N VAL A 121 5.64 4.70 1.32
CA VAL A 121 6.95 5.36 1.39
C VAL A 121 7.81 5.03 0.16
N PHE A 122 7.77 3.80 -0.33
CA PHE A 122 8.45 3.42 -1.56
C PHE A 122 7.89 4.14 -2.79
N SER A 123 6.56 4.29 -2.89
CA SER A 123 5.93 5.02 -4.00
C SER A 123 6.38 6.48 -4.02
N LEU A 124 6.44 7.13 -2.85
CA LEU A 124 6.98 8.49 -2.72
C LEU A 124 8.44 8.56 -3.18
N ALA A 125 9.30 7.66 -2.70
CA ALA A 125 10.72 7.60 -3.09
C ALA A 125 10.89 7.37 -4.61
N SER A 126 10.11 6.47 -5.19
CA SER A 126 10.16 6.14 -6.62
C SER A 126 9.74 7.31 -7.51
N ILE A 127 8.71 8.06 -7.11
CA ILE A 127 8.31 9.27 -7.84
C ILE A 127 9.42 10.32 -7.82
N LEU A 128 10.05 10.53 -6.67
CA LEU A 128 11.19 11.44 -6.56
C LEU A 128 12.35 10.99 -7.45
N ASP A 129 12.61 9.69 -7.50
CA ASP A 129 13.63 9.13 -8.38
C ASP A 129 13.33 9.34 -9.85
N ASP A 130 12.10 9.07 -10.26
CA ASP A 130 11.68 9.29 -11.65
C ASP A 130 11.73 10.78 -12.01
N ILE A 131 11.37 11.70 -11.10
CA ILE A 131 11.55 13.14 -11.29
C ILE A 131 13.03 13.49 -11.47
N ALA A 132 13.91 13.03 -10.58
CA ALA A 132 15.35 13.29 -10.65
C ALA A 132 15.98 12.72 -11.93
N ASN A 133 15.47 11.59 -12.40
CA ASN A 133 15.87 10.92 -13.64
C ASN A 133 15.12 11.43 -14.88
N LYS A 134 14.31 12.50 -14.76
CA LYS A 134 13.56 13.13 -15.85
C LYS A 134 12.59 12.20 -16.59
N LYS A 135 12.01 11.23 -15.87
CA LYS A 135 10.94 10.37 -16.36
C LYS A 135 9.57 10.98 -16.06
N PRO A 136 8.53 10.65 -16.86
CA PRO A 136 7.17 11.07 -16.58
C PRO A 136 6.67 10.48 -15.26
N THR A 137 5.89 11.25 -14.49
CA THR A 137 5.27 10.76 -13.25
C THR A 137 3.87 11.35 -13.09
N ALA A 138 3.09 10.84 -12.13
CA ALA A 138 1.79 11.45 -11.77
C ALA A 138 1.94 12.90 -11.29
N ALA A 139 3.11 13.27 -10.76
CA ALA A 139 3.40 14.63 -10.30
C ALA A 139 3.45 15.67 -11.45
N ASP A 140 3.49 15.21 -12.70
CA ASP A 140 3.40 16.09 -13.88
C ASP A 140 2.00 16.69 -14.07
N GLU A 141 0.96 16.10 -13.47
CA GLU A 141 -0.45 16.51 -13.67
C GLU A 141 -1.18 16.81 -12.35
N TYR A 142 -0.69 16.25 -11.24
CA TYR A 142 -1.31 16.37 -9.92
C TYR A 142 -0.26 16.68 -8.86
N ASP A 143 -0.64 17.45 -7.86
CA ASP A 143 0.07 17.39 -6.58
C ASP A 143 -0.32 16.07 -5.87
N LEU A 144 0.62 15.49 -5.13
CA LEU A 144 0.42 14.18 -4.49
C LEU A 144 0.56 14.34 -2.98
N TYR A 145 -0.48 13.97 -2.24
CA TYR A 145 -0.48 13.92 -0.79
C TYR A 145 -0.28 12.49 -0.31
N PHE A 146 0.84 12.23 0.35
CA PHE A 146 1.14 10.94 0.97
C PHE A 146 1.02 11.04 2.49
N VAL A 147 0.21 10.18 3.10
CA VAL A 147 0.09 10.03 4.57
C VAL A 147 0.44 8.59 4.93
N PRO A 148 1.74 8.28 5.16
CA PRO A 148 2.20 6.90 5.28
C PRO A 148 1.60 6.15 6.48
N ILE A 149 1.37 6.83 7.60
CA ILE A 149 0.86 6.19 8.81
C ILE A 149 -0.24 7.05 9.41
N VAL A 150 -1.49 6.62 9.28
CA VAL A 150 -2.62 7.28 9.96
C VAL A 150 -2.83 6.77 11.39
N ASN A 151 -2.53 5.50 11.66
CA ASN A 151 -2.58 4.90 13.00
C ASN A 151 -1.18 4.89 13.66
N VAL A 152 -0.62 6.06 13.99
CA VAL A 152 0.75 6.16 14.52
C VAL A 152 0.90 5.39 15.83
N ASP A 153 -0.05 5.51 16.77
CA ASP A 153 0.05 4.85 18.06
C ASP A 153 -0.07 3.32 17.95
N GLY A 154 -1.00 2.85 17.11
CA GLY A 154 -1.14 1.43 16.83
C GLY A 154 0.12 0.88 16.16
N TYR A 155 0.70 1.62 15.20
CA TYR A 155 1.94 1.21 14.55
C TYR A 155 3.09 1.08 15.56
N ILE A 156 3.29 2.06 16.44
CA ILE A 156 4.27 1.99 17.54
C ILE A 156 4.04 0.75 18.41
N GLN A 157 2.78 0.45 18.74
CA GLN A 157 2.45 -0.73 19.53
C GLN A 157 2.76 -2.03 18.81
N SER A 158 2.52 -2.10 17.49
CA SER A 158 2.78 -3.33 16.73
C SER A 158 4.24 -3.79 16.73
N TRP A 159 5.19 -2.90 17.08
CA TRP A 159 6.61 -3.23 17.24
C TRP A 159 6.97 -3.77 18.64
N LYS A 160 6.01 -3.87 19.56
CA LYS A 160 6.19 -4.43 20.90
C LYS A 160 5.87 -5.93 20.90
N SER A 161 6.59 -6.67 21.72
CA SER A 161 6.38 -8.12 21.91
C SER A 161 4.91 -8.42 22.24
N GLY A 162 4.31 -9.33 21.49
CA GLY A 162 2.91 -9.74 21.58
C GLY A 162 1.89 -8.86 20.86
N TYR A 163 2.29 -7.75 20.23
CA TYR A 163 1.39 -6.81 19.58
C TYR A 163 1.54 -6.74 18.05
N ARG A 164 2.39 -7.57 17.44
CA ARG A 164 2.65 -7.57 15.98
C ARG A 164 1.41 -7.60 15.10
N PHE A 165 0.38 -8.34 15.55
CA PHE A 165 -0.88 -8.50 14.84
C PHE A 165 -2.00 -7.57 15.34
N LEU A 166 -1.67 -6.54 16.11
CA LEU A 166 -2.60 -5.50 16.53
C LEU A 166 -3.19 -4.81 15.30
N ARG A 167 -4.52 -4.90 15.14
CA ARG A 167 -5.25 -4.19 14.08
C ARG A 167 -5.58 -2.75 14.48
N ARG A 168 -6.00 -2.56 15.72
CA ARG A 168 -6.72 -1.37 16.19
C ARG A 168 -5.77 -0.24 16.61
N ASN A 169 -6.31 0.96 16.81
CA ASN A 169 -5.55 2.06 17.39
C ASN A 169 -5.35 1.89 18.91
N ALA A 170 -4.73 2.87 19.57
CA ALA A 170 -4.44 2.80 21.00
C ALA A 170 -5.67 2.75 21.92
N ASN A 171 -6.84 3.19 21.47
CA ASN A 171 -8.08 3.12 22.24
C ASN A 171 -8.85 1.79 22.03
N GLY A 172 -8.33 0.91 21.18
CA GLY A 172 -8.96 -0.35 20.80
C GLY A 172 -10.08 -0.19 19.77
N VAL A 173 -10.01 0.85 18.93
CA VAL A 173 -10.95 1.13 17.83
C VAL A 173 -10.34 0.74 16.49
N ASP A 174 -11.13 0.12 15.63
CA ASP A 174 -10.81 -0.08 14.22
C ASP A 174 -11.05 1.23 13.45
N LEU A 175 -9.98 1.89 13.02
CA LEU A 175 -10.09 3.18 12.33
C LEU A 175 -10.89 3.06 11.02
N ASN A 176 -10.82 1.91 10.33
CA ASN A 176 -11.59 1.69 9.10
C ASN A 176 -13.02 1.17 9.37
N ARG A 177 -13.53 1.41 10.57
CA ARG A 177 -14.93 1.29 10.98
C ARG A 177 -15.46 2.57 11.66
N ASN A 178 -14.59 3.56 11.85
CA ASN A 178 -14.88 4.77 12.63
C ASN A 178 -15.35 5.95 11.76
N TRP A 179 -15.55 5.74 10.45
CA TRP A 179 -16.04 6.77 9.55
C TRP A 179 -17.58 6.78 9.50
N PRO A 180 -18.23 7.94 9.23
CA PRO A 180 -19.69 7.99 9.11
C PRO A 180 -20.23 7.09 8.00
N THR A 181 -21.26 6.31 8.33
CA THR A 181 -22.05 5.53 7.39
C THR A 181 -23.54 5.78 7.66
N PRO A 182 -24.39 5.83 6.62
CA PRO A 182 -25.84 5.93 6.80
C PRO A 182 -26.50 4.62 7.22
N ILE A 183 -25.75 3.51 7.27
CA ILE A 183 -26.27 2.17 7.58
C ILE A 183 -25.67 1.72 8.90
N GLU A 184 -26.55 1.41 9.86
CA GLU A 184 -26.13 0.86 11.13
C GLU A 184 -25.58 -0.55 10.95
N ASN A 185 -24.48 -0.84 11.65
CA ASN A 185 -23.95 -2.19 11.71
C ASN A 185 -24.95 -3.08 12.48
N PRO A 186 -25.47 -4.17 11.89
CA PRO A 186 -26.42 -5.05 12.57
C PRO A 186 -25.81 -5.78 13.77
N GLU A 187 -24.49 -5.84 13.87
CA GLU A 187 -23.78 -6.49 14.98
C GLU A 187 -23.49 -5.51 16.13
N ILE A 188 -23.74 -5.96 17.37
CA ILE A 188 -23.32 -5.24 18.57
C ILE A 188 -21.84 -5.53 18.83
N LEU A 189 -20.98 -4.62 18.37
CA LEU A 189 -19.53 -4.72 18.55
C LEU A 189 -19.08 -3.95 19.79
N THR A 190 -18.15 -4.53 20.53
CA THR A 190 -17.56 -3.93 21.74
C THR A 190 -16.04 -3.92 21.63
N LYS A 191 -15.34 -3.29 22.59
CA LYS A 191 -13.87 -3.21 22.60
C LYS A 191 -13.13 -4.56 22.61
N ILE A 192 -13.79 -5.70 22.74
CA ILE A 192 -13.15 -7.01 22.54
C ILE A 192 -13.05 -7.41 21.07
N ASN A 193 -13.90 -6.86 20.20
CA ASN A 193 -13.94 -7.17 18.78
C ASN A 193 -12.83 -6.42 18.02
N GLU A 194 -12.16 -7.11 17.09
CA GLU A 194 -11.14 -6.47 16.23
C GLU A 194 -11.71 -5.36 15.34
N THR A 195 -13.00 -5.42 15.03
CA THR A 195 -13.74 -4.50 14.15
C THR A 195 -14.56 -3.47 14.93
N TYR A 196 -14.29 -3.29 16.23
CA TYR A 196 -15.02 -2.31 17.05
C TYR A 196 -14.95 -0.90 16.45
N PRO A 197 -16.09 -0.28 16.08
CA PRO A 197 -16.11 1.00 15.37
C PRO A 197 -15.83 2.21 16.26
N GLY A 198 -15.72 2.03 17.58
CA GLY A 198 -15.75 3.14 18.52
C GLY A 198 -17.18 3.47 18.98
N PRO A 199 -17.32 4.37 19.97
CA PRO A 199 -18.63 4.75 20.51
C PRO A 199 -19.51 5.54 19.53
N ASN A 200 -18.91 6.21 18.53
CA ASN A 200 -19.59 6.92 17.46
C ASN A 200 -18.59 7.20 16.32
N ALA A 201 -19.09 7.61 15.14
CA ALA A 201 -18.23 8.02 14.04
C ALA A 201 -17.37 9.22 14.43
N PHE A 202 -16.10 9.23 14.02
CA PHE A 202 -15.09 10.22 14.39
C PHE A 202 -14.81 10.32 15.90
N SER A 203 -15.07 9.25 16.65
CA SER A 203 -14.64 9.20 18.06
C SER A 203 -13.13 9.26 18.23
N GLU A 204 -12.37 8.84 17.22
CA GLU A 204 -10.91 8.78 17.28
C GLU A 204 -10.29 10.08 16.72
N PRO A 205 -9.33 10.69 17.43
CA PRO A 205 -8.70 11.94 16.97
C PRO A 205 -8.00 11.75 15.61
N GLU A 206 -7.53 10.54 15.31
CA GLU A 206 -6.92 10.20 14.03
C GLU A 206 -7.89 10.46 12.86
N THR A 207 -9.08 9.83 12.87
CA THR A 207 -10.08 9.95 11.80
C THR A 207 -10.74 11.32 11.77
N ALA A 208 -11.05 11.88 12.95
CA ALA A 208 -11.65 13.21 13.07
C ALA A 208 -10.75 14.30 12.48
N GLY A 209 -9.48 14.35 12.90
CA GLY A 209 -8.55 15.37 12.41
C GLY A 209 -8.14 15.18 10.95
N ILE A 210 -8.03 13.94 10.46
CA ILE A 210 -7.82 13.69 9.02
C ILE A 210 -9.00 14.24 8.23
N ASN A 211 -10.24 13.97 8.65
CA ASN A 211 -11.42 14.52 7.99
C ASN A 211 -11.43 16.06 7.97
N ASP A 212 -11.13 16.69 9.10
CA ASP A 212 -11.10 18.14 9.20
C ASP A 212 -10.07 18.73 8.22
N TRP A 213 -8.90 18.11 8.10
CA TRP A 213 -7.92 18.50 7.09
C TRP A 213 -8.41 18.27 5.66
N LEU A 214 -9.01 17.10 5.35
CA LEU A 214 -9.52 16.79 4.02
C LEU A 214 -10.62 17.77 3.58
N LYS A 215 -11.47 18.24 4.50
CA LYS A 215 -12.46 19.29 4.23
C LYS A 215 -11.84 20.59 3.78
N THR A 216 -10.67 20.97 4.31
CA THR A 216 -9.92 22.16 3.83
C THR A 216 -9.38 21.99 2.41
N LYS A 217 -9.31 20.75 1.92
CA LYS A 217 -8.79 20.35 0.61
C LYS A 217 -9.86 19.85 -0.35
N ARG A 218 -11.14 20.07 -0.03
CA ARG A 218 -12.31 19.54 -0.77
C ARG A 218 -12.25 19.81 -2.28
N ASP A 219 -11.91 21.04 -2.67
CA ASP A 219 -11.91 21.45 -4.08
C ASP A 219 -10.62 21.05 -4.81
N GLU A 220 -9.54 20.79 -4.05
CA GLU A 220 -8.22 20.44 -4.54
C GLU A 220 -8.13 18.93 -4.82
N ILE A 221 -8.52 18.08 -3.87
CA ILE A 221 -8.37 16.62 -3.98
C ILE A 221 -9.42 16.04 -4.93
N GLN A 222 -8.95 15.32 -5.96
CA GLN A 222 -9.79 14.72 -7.00
C GLN A 222 -9.93 13.20 -6.87
N GLY A 223 -9.21 12.56 -5.94
CA GLY A 223 -9.33 11.14 -5.69
C GLY A 223 -8.55 10.68 -4.46
N PHE A 224 -8.99 9.56 -3.89
CA PHE A 224 -8.45 8.98 -2.67
C PHE A 224 -8.02 7.53 -2.89
N LEU A 225 -6.85 7.18 -2.35
CA LEU A 225 -6.34 5.82 -2.29
C LEU A 225 -6.02 5.46 -0.83
N ASP A 226 -6.61 4.37 -0.36
CA ASP A 226 -6.43 3.84 0.98
C ASP A 226 -5.79 2.46 0.89
N ILE A 227 -4.53 2.38 1.29
CA ILE A 227 -3.70 1.18 1.11
C ILE A 227 -3.73 0.34 2.38
N HIS A 228 -4.12 -0.92 2.19
CA HIS A 228 -4.24 -1.97 3.17
C HIS A 228 -3.42 -3.20 2.75
N SER A 229 -3.28 -4.16 3.66
CA SER A 229 -2.90 -5.52 3.29
C SER A 229 -3.77 -6.51 4.07
N HIS A 230 -4.16 -7.67 3.54
CA HIS A 230 -3.76 -8.28 2.28
C HIS A 230 -4.96 -8.86 1.51
N GLY A 231 -4.77 -9.14 0.22
CA GLY A 231 -5.77 -9.87 -0.58
C GLY A 231 -5.63 -9.79 -2.09
N GLY A 232 -4.78 -8.90 -2.61
CA GLY A 232 -4.69 -8.66 -4.05
C GLY A 232 -5.98 -8.09 -4.61
N LEU A 233 -6.56 -7.10 -3.95
CA LEU A 233 -7.87 -6.54 -4.30
C LEU A 233 -7.79 -5.05 -4.64
N ILE A 234 -8.62 -4.63 -5.59
CA ILE A 234 -8.88 -3.22 -5.90
C ILE A 234 -10.34 -2.98 -5.57
N LEU A 235 -10.60 -2.38 -4.42
CA LEU A 235 -11.93 -2.23 -3.87
C LEU A 235 -12.43 -0.80 -4.05
N TYR A 236 -13.72 -0.67 -4.38
CA TYR A 236 -14.40 0.62 -4.49
C TYR A 236 -15.74 0.57 -3.75
N PRO A 237 -16.38 1.72 -3.47
CA PRO A 237 -17.67 1.75 -2.80
C PRO A 237 -18.77 0.93 -3.52
N TYR A 238 -19.77 0.40 -2.83
CA TYR A 238 -19.97 0.46 -1.38
C TYR A 238 -19.51 -0.80 -0.65
N GLY A 239 -19.15 -0.64 0.63
CA GLY A 239 -18.87 -1.71 1.57
C GLY A 239 -20.06 -2.05 2.47
N ASP A 240 -20.86 -1.05 2.84
CA ASP A 240 -21.97 -1.19 3.80
C ASP A 240 -23.29 -1.62 3.18
N ASN A 241 -23.37 -1.75 1.86
CA ASN A 241 -24.54 -2.23 1.14
C ASN A 241 -24.17 -2.83 -0.23
N ASN A 242 -25.13 -3.52 -0.86
CA ASN A 242 -24.99 -4.12 -2.19
C ASN A 242 -25.71 -3.32 -3.29
N GLN A 243 -26.07 -2.07 -3.03
CA GLN A 243 -26.75 -1.20 -4.00
C GLN A 243 -25.75 -0.70 -5.05
N THR A 244 -26.26 -0.45 -6.25
CA THR A 244 -25.50 0.26 -7.28
C THR A 244 -25.25 1.69 -6.85
N ILE A 245 -24.08 2.23 -7.17
CA ILE A 245 -23.78 3.65 -6.95
C ILE A 245 -24.73 4.54 -7.77
N GLY A 246 -25.05 4.14 -9.00
CA GLY A 246 -25.93 4.86 -9.91
C GLY A 246 -25.23 5.95 -10.72
N GLY A 247 -25.97 6.59 -11.64
CA GLY A 247 -25.47 7.70 -12.46
C GLY A 247 -24.30 7.35 -13.39
N GLY A 248 -24.13 6.07 -13.74
CA GLY A 248 -23.00 5.57 -14.56
C GLY A 248 -21.66 5.47 -13.82
N LEU A 249 -21.63 5.69 -12.49
CA LEU A 249 -20.39 5.61 -11.71
C LEU A 249 -19.92 4.16 -11.51
N ASP A 250 -20.84 3.19 -11.41
CA ASP A 250 -20.48 1.76 -11.32
C ASP A 250 -19.63 1.32 -12.52
N GLU A 251 -20.04 1.69 -13.73
CA GLU A 251 -19.28 1.37 -14.96
C GLU A 251 -17.90 2.04 -14.96
N LYS A 252 -17.81 3.29 -14.51
CA LYS A 252 -16.53 4.00 -14.39
C LYS A 252 -15.59 3.32 -13.39
N PHE A 253 -16.09 2.86 -12.25
CA PHE A 253 -15.28 2.09 -11.29
C PHE A 253 -14.87 0.73 -11.84
N GLN A 254 -15.73 0.05 -12.61
CA GLN A 254 -15.35 -1.19 -13.27
C GLN A 254 -14.26 -0.98 -14.32
N VAL A 255 -14.34 0.09 -15.13
CA VAL A 255 -13.30 0.46 -16.10
C VAL A 255 -12.00 0.79 -15.37
N LEU A 256 -12.05 1.62 -14.32
CA LEU A 256 -10.90 1.98 -13.49
C LEU A 256 -10.24 0.74 -12.88
N GLY A 257 -11.03 -0.16 -12.29
CA GLY A 257 -10.56 -1.40 -11.70
C GLY A 257 -9.92 -2.35 -12.73
N ARG A 258 -10.48 -2.46 -13.94
CA ARG A 258 -9.85 -3.23 -15.04
C ARG A 258 -8.53 -2.61 -15.49
N GLY A 259 -8.45 -1.28 -15.60
CA GLY A 259 -7.22 -0.58 -15.93
C GLY A 259 -6.12 -0.81 -14.89
N LEU A 260 -6.47 -0.66 -13.60
CA LEU A 260 -5.57 -0.94 -12.48
C LEU A 260 -5.14 -2.40 -12.44
N ARG A 261 -6.05 -3.36 -12.69
CA ARG A 261 -5.69 -4.78 -12.82
C ARG A 261 -4.70 -5.02 -13.95
N SER A 262 -4.97 -4.47 -15.14
CA SER A 262 -4.08 -4.63 -16.30
C SER A 262 -2.66 -4.16 -16.03
N ALA A 263 -2.51 -3.20 -15.13
CA ALA A 263 -1.24 -2.70 -14.67
C ALA A 263 -0.65 -3.56 -13.56
N MET A 264 -1.35 -3.70 -12.44
CA MET A 264 -0.87 -4.29 -11.20
C MET A 264 -0.80 -5.83 -11.22
N GLY A 265 -1.29 -6.48 -12.29
CA GLY A 265 -1.29 -7.93 -12.44
C GLY A 265 -2.55 -8.58 -11.87
N GLU A 266 -2.41 -9.62 -11.05
CA GLU A 266 -3.52 -10.49 -10.61
C GLU A 266 -4.49 -9.86 -9.58
N TYR A 267 -4.54 -8.54 -9.47
CA TYR A 267 -5.47 -7.88 -8.58
C TYR A 267 -6.92 -8.05 -9.06
N LYS A 268 -7.83 -8.36 -8.13
CA LYS A 268 -9.25 -8.53 -8.42
C LYS A 268 -10.01 -7.24 -8.08
N PRO A 269 -10.55 -6.53 -9.09
CA PRO A 269 -11.36 -5.35 -8.83
C PRO A 269 -12.80 -5.73 -8.47
N GLY A 270 -13.41 -4.98 -7.56
CA GLY A 270 -14.82 -5.15 -7.21
C GLY A 270 -15.29 -4.18 -6.14
N PRO A 271 -16.62 -4.04 -5.93
CA PRO A 271 -17.12 -3.26 -4.83
C PRO A 271 -16.76 -3.93 -3.48
N LEU A 272 -16.53 -3.11 -2.45
CA LEU A 272 -16.10 -3.53 -1.11
C LEU A 272 -16.99 -4.63 -0.52
N TYR A 273 -18.31 -4.54 -0.67
CA TYR A 273 -19.26 -5.49 -0.08
C TYR A 273 -19.06 -6.94 -0.58
N LYS A 274 -18.42 -7.14 -1.74
CA LYS A 274 -18.14 -8.48 -2.27
C LYS A 274 -17.10 -9.26 -1.47
N LEU A 275 -16.29 -8.57 -0.65
CA LEU A 275 -15.44 -9.25 0.32
C LEU A 275 -16.29 -9.72 1.50
N TYR A 276 -16.99 -8.77 2.14
CA TYR A 276 -18.06 -8.91 3.12
C TYR A 276 -18.63 -7.51 3.42
N PHE A 277 -19.78 -7.42 4.09
CA PHE A 277 -20.33 -6.11 4.48
C PHE A 277 -19.43 -5.41 5.50
N THR A 278 -19.07 -4.16 5.21
CA THR A 278 -18.20 -3.33 6.04
C THR A 278 -18.84 -1.98 6.29
N TYR A 279 -18.99 -1.59 7.55
CA TYR A 279 -19.68 -0.37 7.95
C TYR A 279 -18.69 0.67 8.46
N GLY A 280 -18.81 1.91 7.99
CA GLY A 280 -17.96 3.02 8.44
C GLY A 280 -16.53 2.97 7.90
N THR A 281 -16.35 2.60 6.64
CA THR A 281 -15.03 2.59 5.98
C THR A 281 -14.65 3.97 5.44
N PHE A 282 -13.35 4.24 5.35
CA PHE A 282 -12.84 5.48 4.76
C PHE A 282 -13.30 5.63 3.30
N ALA A 283 -13.21 4.58 2.50
CA ALA A 283 -13.51 4.66 1.08
C ALA A 283 -14.98 5.01 0.80
N ASP A 284 -15.91 4.43 1.55
CA ASP A 284 -17.33 4.76 1.46
C ASP A 284 -17.59 6.20 1.91
N TYR A 285 -17.01 6.61 3.04
CA TYR A 285 -17.14 7.97 3.55
C TYR A 285 -16.59 9.00 2.57
N ALA A 286 -15.35 8.83 2.11
CA ALA A 286 -14.67 9.75 1.22
C ALA A 286 -15.45 9.93 -0.09
N PHE A 287 -15.93 8.83 -0.66
CA PHE A 287 -16.78 8.89 -1.86
C PHE A 287 -18.10 9.63 -1.60
N ARG A 288 -18.80 9.35 -0.48
CA ARG A 288 -20.07 10.01 -0.17
C ARG A 288 -19.92 11.48 0.16
N GLU A 289 -18.90 11.85 0.93
CA GLU A 289 -18.68 13.20 1.44
C GLU A 289 -18.13 14.14 0.36
N PHE A 290 -17.12 13.68 -0.39
CA PHE A 290 -16.39 14.52 -1.33
C PHE A 290 -16.86 14.35 -2.78
N LYS A 291 -17.65 13.31 -3.07
CA LYS A 291 -18.14 12.98 -4.43
C LYS A 291 -16.99 12.81 -5.45
N LYS A 292 -15.86 12.29 -4.98
CA LYS A 292 -14.67 11.97 -5.79
C LYS A 292 -14.38 10.47 -5.73
N PRO A 293 -13.74 9.87 -6.75
CA PRO A 293 -13.33 8.47 -6.71
C PRO A 293 -12.52 8.14 -5.45
N SER A 294 -12.89 7.06 -4.78
CA SER A 294 -12.16 6.53 -3.63
C SER A 294 -11.94 5.04 -3.82
N LEU A 295 -10.72 4.59 -3.60
CA LEU A 295 -10.31 3.21 -3.77
C LEU A 295 -9.60 2.70 -2.52
N THR A 296 -9.84 1.44 -2.20
CA THR A 296 -9.05 0.67 -1.24
C THR A 296 -8.22 -0.37 -2.00
N ILE A 297 -6.92 -0.43 -1.71
CA ILE A 297 -6.04 -1.47 -2.26
C ILE A 297 -5.68 -2.43 -1.14
N GLU A 298 -5.96 -3.71 -1.33
CA GLU A 298 -5.46 -4.78 -0.47
C GLU A 298 -4.24 -5.40 -1.14
N ILE A 299 -3.04 -5.11 -0.65
CA ILE A 299 -1.79 -5.60 -1.22
C ILE A 299 -1.80 -7.13 -1.33
N PHE A 300 -1.22 -7.68 -2.38
CA PHE A 300 -1.13 -9.13 -2.57
C PHE A 300 -0.45 -9.82 -1.37
N GLY A 301 -0.99 -10.97 -0.97
CA GLY A 301 -0.47 -11.76 0.13
C GLY A 301 -1.58 -12.54 0.82
N SER A 302 -1.18 -13.51 1.64
CA SER A 302 -2.07 -14.31 2.47
C SER A 302 -1.81 -14.15 3.97
N THR A 303 -0.83 -13.33 4.34
CA THR A 303 -0.46 -13.09 5.74
C THR A 303 0.00 -11.64 5.94
N PHE A 304 0.13 -11.25 7.20
CA PHE A 304 0.66 -9.94 7.60
C PHE A 304 2.16 -9.96 7.92
N ASN A 305 2.81 -11.13 7.89
CA ASN A 305 4.23 -11.31 8.24
C ASN A 305 5.10 -11.52 6.99
N ARG A 306 6.42 -11.34 7.15
CA ARG A 306 7.38 -11.53 6.05
C ARG A 306 7.36 -12.95 5.46
N HIS A 307 7.03 -13.96 6.28
CA HIS A 307 7.11 -15.38 5.91
C HIS A 307 5.94 -15.93 5.08
N GLY A 308 4.83 -15.19 4.91
CA GLY A 308 3.70 -15.62 4.09
C GLY A 308 3.48 -14.82 2.82
N LEU A 309 4.48 -14.03 2.42
CA LEU A 309 4.61 -13.53 1.05
C LEU A 309 5.36 -14.62 0.26
N PRO A 310 4.71 -15.30 -0.71
CA PRO A 310 5.37 -16.39 -1.42
C PRO A 310 6.65 -15.90 -2.11
N SER A 311 7.73 -16.63 -1.87
CA SER A 311 8.94 -16.58 -2.66
C SER A 311 8.65 -17.10 -4.07
N ILE A 312 8.98 -16.29 -5.09
CA ILE A 312 9.14 -16.63 -6.53
C ILE A 312 7.83 -16.77 -7.35
N PHE A 313 7.70 -16.00 -8.44
CA PHE A 313 7.30 -16.42 -9.81
C PHE A 313 7.55 -15.28 -10.84
N PRO A 314 7.81 -15.58 -12.14
CA PRO A 314 8.45 -14.68 -13.11
C PRO A 314 7.45 -13.91 -13.99
N ILE A 315 7.86 -12.77 -14.57
CA ILE A 315 7.17 -12.19 -15.74
C ILE A 315 8.13 -12.07 -16.92
N HIS A 316 7.71 -12.74 -17.99
CA HIS A 316 8.04 -12.51 -19.38
C HIS A 316 7.32 -11.26 -19.91
N LEU A 317 8.02 -10.45 -20.72
CA LEU A 317 7.51 -9.67 -21.89
C LEU A 317 6.47 -8.56 -21.62
N CYS A 318 6.32 -7.47 -22.39
CA CYS A 318 7.08 -6.80 -23.44
C CYS A 318 6.36 -5.46 -23.73
N LEU A 319 7.02 -4.60 -24.49
CA LEU A 319 6.52 -3.39 -25.13
C LEU A 319 5.33 -3.66 -26.10
N SER A 320 4.36 -2.74 -26.14
CA SER A 320 3.89 -2.01 -27.35
C SER A 320 2.46 -1.46 -27.16
N TRP A 321 2.32 -0.13 -27.10
CA TRP A 321 1.05 0.59 -26.86
C TRP A 321 0.64 1.45 -28.06
N GLU A 322 0.62 0.89 -29.28
CA GLU A 322 0.29 1.69 -30.49
C GLU A 322 -0.94 1.22 -31.28
N LYS A 323 -1.71 0.21 -30.83
CA LYS A 323 -2.82 -0.32 -31.66
C LYS A 323 -4.26 -0.16 -31.17
N HIS A 324 -4.54 0.44 -30.02
CA HIS A 324 -5.93 0.53 -29.51
C HIS A 324 -6.47 1.94 -29.26
N ALA A 325 -5.82 2.98 -29.82
CA ALA A 325 -6.26 4.37 -29.67
C ALA A 325 -7.33 4.82 -30.69
N LEU A 326 -7.56 4.04 -31.75
CA LEU A 326 -8.42 4.44 -32.88
C LEU A 326 -9.91 4.09 -32.71
N ASP A 327 -10.28 3.24 -31.75
CA ASP A 327 -11.66 2.72 -31.65
C ASP A 327 -12.64 3.63 -30.87
N PHE A 328 -12.18 4.73 -30.27
CA PHE A 328 -12.99 5.50 -29.31
C PHE A 328 -13.11 7.01 -29.56
N GLY A 329 -12.59 7.56 -30.67
CA GLY A 329 -12.89 8.95 -31.07
C GLY A 329 -12.51 10.05 -30.06
N PHE A 330 -11.63 9.77 -29.09
CA PHE A 330 -11.07 10.72 -28.12
C PHE A 330 -9.56 10.91 -28.34
N LYS A 331 -9.02 12.10 -28.01
CA LYS A 331 -7.57 12.34 -28.03
C LYS A 331 -6.89 11.59 -26.88
N ALA A 332 -6.21 10.49 -27.22
CA ALA A 332 -5.52 9.55 -26.35
C ALA A 332 -4.55 10.08 -25.26
N PRO A 333 -3.84 11.22 -25.40
CA PRO A 333 -2.76 11.55 -24.47
C PRO A 333 -3.18 11.83 -23.02
N THR A 334 -4.39 12.32 -22.75
CA THR A 334 -4.72 12.86 -21.42
C THR A 334 -5.23 11.80 -20.46
N PHE A 335 -6.02 10.83 -20.94
CA PHE A 335 -6.63 9.79 -20.10
C PHE A 335 -5.73 8.54 -19.97
N GLN A 336 -5.00 8.21 -21.04
CA GLN A 336 -3.94 7.19 -21.01
C GLN A 336 -2.78 7.61 -20.11
N LYS A 337 -2.38 8.90 -20.08
CA LYS A 337 -1.37 9.39 -19.12
C LYS A 337 -1.85 9.37 -17.68
N LEU A 338 -3.14 9.60 -17.42
CA LEU A 338 -3.69 9.56 -16.06
C LEU A 338 -3.61 8.16 -15.45
N ILE A 339 -4.05 7.15 -16.21
CA ILE A 339 -4.05 5.75 -15.78
C ILE A 339 -2.63 5.19 -15.85
N LEU A 340 -1.85 5.42 -16.92
CA LEU A 340 -0.46 4.95 -17.00
C LEU A 340 0.45 5.63 -15.97
N ARG A 341 0.22 6.89 -15.56
CA ARG A 341 1.04 7.53 -14.51
C ARG A 341 0.68 7.09 -13.10
N VAL A 342 -0.60 6.86 -12.78
CA VAL A 342 -0.97 6.21 -11.50
C VAL A 342 -0.40 4.78 -11.46
N VAL A 343 -0.32 4.14 -12.61
CA VAL A 343 0.27 2.80 -12.79
C VAL A 343 1.81 2.81 -12.75
N GLU A 344 2.50 3.73 -13.41
CA GLU A 344 3.97 3.87 -13.40
C GLU A 344 4.49 4.28 -12.02
N VAL A 345 3.67 4.95 -11.20
CA VAL A 345 3.96 5.23 -9.78
C VAL A 345 3.92 3.97 -8.92
N VAL A 346 3.04 3.02 -9.26
CA VAL A 346 2.77 1.81 -8.46
C VAL A 346 3.53 0.59 -9.01
N MET A 347 4.02 0.62 -10.25
CA MET A 347 4.58 -0.55 -10.94
C MET A 347 6.05 -0.90 -10.64
N PRO A 348 6.99 0.04 -10.43
CA PRO A 348 8.35 -0.29 -10.00
C PRO A 348 8.39 -0.92 -8.60
N VAL A 349 7.33 -0.68 -7.80
CA VAL A 349 7.14 -1.10 -6.40
C VAL A 349 7.21 -2.60 -6.16
N PHE A 350 6.95 -3.43 -7.19
CA PHE A 350 6.77 -4.86 -6.96
C PHE A 350 7.84 -5.77 -7.57
N TYR A 351 8.60 -5.33 -8.58
CA TYR A 351 9.41 -6.25 -9.38
C TYR A 351 10.93 -6.22 -9.12
N ALA A 352 11.51 -5.09 -8.70
CA ALA A 352 12.98 -4.95 -8.68
C ALA A 352 13.63 -5.37 -7.35
N GLU A 353 12.98 -5.16 -6.20
CA GLU A 353 13.59 -5.32 -4.87
C GLU A 353 13.17 -6.59 -4.11
N PHE A 354 12.15 -7.32 -4.60
CA PHE A 354 11.55 -8.46 -3.86
C PHE A 354 11.58 -9.81 -4.60
N VAL A 355 12.16 -9.90 -5.81
CA VAL A 355 12.21 -11.14 -6.62
C VAL A 355 13.61 -11.36 -7.21
N LYS A 356 14.35 -12.33 -6.68
CA LYS A 356 15.56 -12.86 -7.34
C LYS A 356 15.12 -13.85 -8.43
N MET A 357 15.48 -13.62 -9.68
CA MET A 357 15.14 -14.55 -10.78
C MET A 357 15.90 -15.88 -10.62
N PRO A 358 15.22 -17.04 -10.64
CA PRO A 358 15.90 -18.32 -10.75
C PRO A 358 16.57 -18.43 -12.13
N ASN A 359 17.76 -19.01 -12.17
CA ASN A 359 18.49 -19.18 -13.42
C ASN A 359 17.92 -20.38 -14.22
N MET A 360 18.25 -20.45 -15.51
CA MET A 360 17.72 -21.47 -16.44
C MET A 360 18.04 -22.92 -16.03
N SER A 361 19.04 -23.14 -15.18
CA SER A 361 19.36 -24.47 -14.66
C SER A 361 18.38 -24.91 -13.56
N GLU A 362 17.93 -23.98 -12.72
CA GLU A 362 16.95 -24.22 -11.65
C GLU A 362 15.55 -24.51 -12.22
N LEU A 363 15.15 -23.76 -13.26
CA LEU A 363 13.87 -23.97 -13.96
C LEU A 363 13.81 -25.31 -14.71
N ARG A 364 14.96 -25.83 -15.16
CA ARG A 364 15.07 -27.16 -15.79
C ARG A 364 15.01 -28.30 -14.77
N ALA A 365 15.63 -28.13 -13.60
CA ALA A 365 15.58 -29.12 -12.52
C ALA A 365 14.17 -29.31 -11.95
N GLN A 366 13.33 -28.27 -12.01
CA GLN A 366 11.94 -28.29 -11.55
C GLN A 366 10.94 -28.75 -12.63
N GLY A 367 11.39 -29.09 -13.84
CA GLY A 367 10.54 -29.60 -14.92
C GLY A 367 9.58 -28.57 -15.53
N ILE A 368 9.76 -27.28 -15.23
CA ILE A 368 8.87 -26.19 -15.64
C ILE A 368 9.06 -25.83 -17.12
N VAL A 369 10.24 -26.08 -17.68
CA VAL A 369 10.55 -25.86 -19.10
C VAL A 369 10.91 -27.18 -19.77
N GLN A 370 10.06 -27.67 -20.67
CA GLN A 370 10.36 -28.85 -21.50
C GLN A 370 11.17 -28.45 -22.74
N ARG A 371 12.05 -29.36 -23.22
CA ARG A 371 12.72 -29.21 -24.51
C ARG A 371 11.67 -29.19 -25.62
N THR A 372 11.65 -28.15 -26.45
CA THR A 372 11.03 -28.25 -27.78
C THR A 372 11.75 -29.35 -28.57
N PRO A 373 11.02 -30.26 -29.24
CA PRO A 373 11.64 -31.20 -30.18
C PRO A 373 12.31 -30.41 -31.30
N GLU A 374 13.53 -30.79 -31.68
CA GLU A 374 14.16 -30.27 -32.87
C GLU A 374 13.25 -30.52 -34.08
N LYS A 375 13.06 -29.48 -34.91
CA LYS A 375 12.42 -29.63 -36.22
C LYS A 375 13.24 -30.64 -37.02
N SER A 376 12.68 -31.82 -37.26
CA SER A 376 13.22 -32.77 -38.23
C SER A 376 13.12 -32.18 -39.63
N ASP A 377 14.22 -32.23 -40.37
CA ASP A 377 14.36 -31.72 -41.73
C ASP A 377 13.28 -32.25 -42.71
N PRO A 378 12.93 -31.47 -43.75
CA PRO A 378 11.95 -31.90 -44.75
C PRO A 378 12.44 -33.16 -45.50
N PRO A 379 11.52 -34.06 -45.90
CA PRO A 379 11.88 -35.33 -46.49
C PRO A 379 12.59 -35.13 -47.85
N LYS A 380 13.78 -35.70 -47.98
CA LYS A 380 14.50 -35.82 -49.26
C LYS A 380 13.73 -36.80 -50.15
N MET A 381 13.30 -36.33 -51.32
CA MET A 381 12.87 -37.20 -52.42
C MET A 381 14.08 -37.98 -52.95
N SER A 382 13.96 -39.31 -53.03
CA SER A 382 14.91 -40.17 -53.75
C SER A 382 14.50 -40.25 -55.23
N PRO A 383 15.43 -40.12 -56.18
CA PRO A 383 15.25 -40.62 -57.54
C PRO A 383 15.75 -42.07 -57.65
N VAL A 384 14.88 -42.91 -58.24
CA VAL A 384 15.02 -44.33 -58.67
C VAL A 384 15.10 -45.38 -57.57
#